data_AF-A0A975MDB2-F1
#
_entry.id   AF-A0A975MDB2-F1
#
_cell.length_a   1.000
_cell.length_b   1.000
_cell.length_c   1.000
_cell.angle_alpha   90.00
_cell.angle_beta   90.00
_cell.angle_gamma   90.00
#
_symmetry.space_group_name_H-M   'P 1'
#
loop_
_entity.id
_entity.type
_entity.pdbx_description
1 polymer ?
#
loop_
_entity_poly.entity_id
_entity_poly.type
_entity_poly.pdbx_seq_one_letter_code
_entity_poly.pdbx_strand_id
1 'polypeptide(L)' 'MEWFRDLVFASDAEIMALWGGGFLLFAVVALVAERSRVRRARIDRVGWVPWTGLFLLCAVIGGGLLALSMPSVLKG' A
#
# COMPACT_ATOMS: atom_id res chain seq x y z
N MET A 1 -17.10 -8.62 -15.61
CA MET A 1 -17.02 -7.46 -14.69
C MET A 1 -17.94 -7.70 -13.50
N GLU A 2 -17.87 -8.89 -12.89
CA GLU A 2 -18.71 -9.27 -11.73
C GLU A 2 -18.09 -8.70 -10.45
N TRP A 3 -16.76 -8.73 -10.35
CA TRP A 3 -15.97 -8.16 -9.24
C TRP A 3 -16.24 -6.67 -8.97
N PHE A 4 -16.56 -5.88 -10.01
CA PHE A 4 -16.96 -4.49 -9.82
C PHE A 4 -18.34 -4.35 -9.16
N ARG A 5 -19.26 -5.30 -9.39
CA ARG A 5 -20.56 -5.32 -8.71
C ARG A 5 -20.39 -5.71 -7.25
N ASP A 6 -19.56 -6.70 -6.97
CA ASP A 6 -19.26 -7.14 -5.60
C ASP A 6 -18.60 -6.01 -4.79
N LEU A 7 -17.72 -5.19 -5.40
CA LEU A 7 -17.13 -4.00 -4.77
C LEU A 7 -18.14 -2.89 -4.47
N VAL A 8 -19.22 -2.78 -5.26
CA VAL A 8 -20.28 -1.78 -5.04
C VAL A 8 -21.23 -2.22 -3.91
N PHE A 9 -21.30 -3.52 -3.62
CA PHE A 9 -22.03 -4.09 -2.48
C PHE A 9 -21.17 -4.34 -1.24
N ALA A 10 -19.85 -4.22 -1.36
CA ALA A 10 -18.89 -4.37 -0.28
C ALA A 10 -19.13 -3.28 0.79
N SER A 11 -19.03 -3.67 2.05
CA SER A 11 -19.13 -2.70 3.16
C SER A 11 -18.02 -1.66 3.06
N ASP A 12 -18.24 -0.43 3.56
CA ASP A 12 -17.20 0.62 3.61
C ASP A 12 -15.88 0.10 4.21
N ALA A 13 -16.00 -0.82 5.16
CA ALA A 13 -14.90 -1.57 5.76
C ALA A 13 -14.08 -2.42 4.78
N GLU A 14 -14.73 -3.21 3.92
CA GLU A 14 -14.05 -4.05 2.92
C GLU A 14 -13.35 -3.20 1.88
N ILE A 15 -13.98 -2.09 1.46
CA ILE A 15 -13.36 -1.11 0.57
C ILE A 15 -12.10 -0.52 1.22
N MET A 16 -12.18 -0.12 2.50
CA MET A 16 -11.02 0.36 3.23
C MET A 16 -9.92 -0.69 3.38
N ALA A 17 -10.28 -1.96 3.64
CA ALA A 17 -9.33 -3.05 3.73
C ALA A 17 -8.60 -3.30 2.41
N LEU A 18 -9.31 -3.26 1.28
CA LEU A 18 -8.75 -3.43 -0.06
C LEU A 18 -7.78 -2.29 -0.42
N TRP A 19 -8.20 -1.04 -0.18
CA TRP A 19 -7.32 0.11 -0.39
C TRP A 19 -6.10 0.06 0.53
N GLY A 20 -6.30 -0.29 1.80
CA GLY A 20 -5.23 -0.44 2.78
C GLY A 20 -4.20 -1.49 2.35
N GLY A 21 -4.67 -2.66 1.91
CA GLY A 21 -3.84 -3.71 1.33
C GLY A 21 -3.10 -3.27 0.07
N GLY A 22 -3.77 -2.53 -0.83
CA GLY A 22 -3.16 -1.97 -2.04
C GLY A 22 -2.02 -1.00 -1.72
N PHE A 23 -2.22 -0.11 -0.75
CA PHE A 23 -1.18 0.81 -0.28
C PHE A 23 0.00 0.08 0.37
N LEU A 24 -0.24 -0.96 1.18
CA LEU A 24 0.84 -1.76 1.75
C LEU A 24 1.63 -2.52 0.68
N LEU A 25 0.95 -3.08 -0.32
CA LEU A 25 1.62 -3.75 -1.43
C LEU A 25 2.54 -2.77 -2.18
N PHE A 26 2.05 -1.57 -2.45
CA PHE A 26 2.86 -0.52 -3.08
C PHE A 26 4.03 -0.08 -2.19
N ALA A 27 3.83 0.01 -0.87
CA ALA A 27 4.91 0.29 0.08
C ALA A 27 6.02 -0.77 -0.01
N VAL A 28 5.68 -2.06 -0.08
CA VAL A 28 6.65 -3.14 -0.27
C VAL A 28 7.44 -2.97 -1.57
N VAL A 29 6.76 -2.63 -2.67
CA VAL A 29 7.42 -2.35 -3.96
C VAL A 29 8.40 -1.18 -3.82
N ALA A 30 8.00 -0.10 -3.16
CA ALA A 30 8.88 1.05 -2.92
C ALA A 30 10.11 0.67 -2.07
N LEU A 31 9.94 -0.17 -1.04
CA LEU A 31 11.04 -0.67 -0.22
C LEU A 31 12.02 -1.54 -1.05
N VAL A 32 11.52 -2.40 -1.92
CA VAL A 32 12.34 -3.23 -2.82
C VAL A 32 13.08 -2.37 -3.83
N ALA A 33 12.43 -1.34 -4.38
CA ALA A 33 13.04 -0.39 -5.31
C ALA A 33 14.19 0.38 -4.64
N GLU A 34 14.02 0.79 -3.38
CA GLU A 34 15.07 1.45 -2.61
C GLU A 34 16.24 0.52 -2.32
N ARG A 35 15.98 -0.72 -1.87
CA ARG A 35 17.04 -1.73 -1.69
C ARG A 35 17.79 -2.01 -2.99
N SER A 36 17.09 -2.01 -4.12
CA SER A 36 17.68 -2.19 -5.44
C SER A 36 18.54 -1.00 -5.87
N ARG A 37 18.25 0.21 -5.38
CA ARG A 37 19.10 1.39 -5.59
C ARG A 37 20.36 1.35 -4.76
N VAL A 38 20.24 1.06 -3.46
CA VAL A 38 21.39 0.99 -2.54
C VAL A 38 22.42 -0.05 -2.98
N ARG A 39 21.97 -1.16 -3.60
CA ARG A 39 22.85 -2.20 -4.14
C ARG A 39 23.55 -1.85 -5.46
N ARG A 40 23.16 -0.76 -6.15
CA ARG A 40 23.78 -0.36 -7.42
C ARG A 40 25.03 0.48 -7.14
N ALA A 41 26.17 0.05 -7.69
CA ALA A 41 27.48 0.68 -7.50
C ALA A 41 27.65 2.08 -8.13
N ARG A 42 26.68 2.57 -8.92
CA ARG A 42 26.71 3.90 -9.55
C ARG A 42 25.65 4.81 -8.95
N ILE A 43 26.07 5.64 -8.00
CA ILE A 43 25.24 6.63 -7.29
C ILE A 43 24.76 7.76 -8.23
N ASP A 44 25.45 8.01 -9.33
CA ASP A 44 25.16 9.11 -10.28
C ASP A 44 23.85 8.93 -11.07
N ARG A 45 23.18 7.78 -10.96
CA ARG A 45 21.87 7.50 -11.60
C ARG A 45 20.81 6.99 -10.63
N VAL A 46 20.91 7.36 -9.35
CA VAL A 46 19.87 7.10 -8.36
C VAL A 46 18.70 8.04 -8.67
N GLY A 47 17.79 7.59 -9.53
CA GLY A 47 16.78 8.45 -10.16
C GLY A 47 15.98 9.36 -9.21
N TRP A 48 15.26 10.30 -9.80
CA TRP A 48 14.54 11.38 -9.15
C TRP A 48 13.51 10.98 -8.07
N VAL A 49 13.01 9.75 -8.08
CA VAL A 49 11.92 9.30 -7.19
C VAL A 49 12.39 9.05 -5.75
N PRO A 50 11.73 9.65 -4.72
CA PRO A 50 12.03 9.43 -3.31
C PRO A 50 11.31 8.18 -2.76
N TRP A 51 11.86 6.98 -3.04
CA TRP A 51 11.22 5.70 -2.68
C TRP A 51 10.95 5.54 -1.19
N THR A 52 11.86 6.00 -0.32
CA THR A 52 11.64 5.97 1.13
C THR A 52 10.44 6.83 1.54
N GLY A 53 10.26 7.99 0.90
CA GLY A 53 9.10 8.84 1.14
C GLY A 53 7.79 8.18 0.69
N LEU A 54 7.77 7.58 -0.50
CA LEU A 54 6.61 6.81 -0.99
C LEU A 54 6.32 5.59 -0.11
N PHE A 55 7.35 4.85 0.30
CA PHE A 55 7.20 3.73 1.24
C PHE A 55 6.52 4.18 2.54
N LEU A 56 7.03 5.25 3.18
CA LEU A 56 6.47 5.74 4.44
C LEU A 56 5.03 6.22 4.28
N LEU A 57 4.74 7.01 3.23
CA LEU A 57 3.39 7.50 2.98
C LEU A 57 2.39 6.35 2.78
N CYS A 58 2.74 5.39 1.92
CA CYS A 58 1.88 4.25 1.63
C CYS A 58 1.77 3.30 2.83
N ALA A 59 2.82 3.13 3.61
CA ALA A 59 2.78 2.31 4.83
C ALA A 59 1.84 2.92 5.90
N VAL A 60 1.90 4.24 6.09
CA VAL A 60 1.03 4.94 7.04
C VAL A 60 -0.42 4.91 6.59
N ILE A 61 -0.70 5.25 5.33
CA ILE A 61 -2.08 5.22 4.80
C ILE A 61 -2.62 3.80 4.80
N GLY A 62 -1.84 2.84 4.30
CA GLY A 62 -2.24 1.44 4.21
C GLY A 62 -2.49 0.82 5.58
N GLY A 63 -1.55 1.02 6.52
CA GLY A 63 -1.69 0.57 7.90
C GLY A 63 -2.85 1.24 8.62
N GLY A 64 -3.07 2.54 8.41
CA GLY A 64 -4.20 3.28 8.98
C GLY A 64 -5.55 2.76 8.48
N LEU A 65 -5.71 2.56 7.17
CA LEU A 65 -6.93 2.02 6.58
C LEU A 65 -7.22 0.60 7.07
N LEU A 66 -6.21 -0.27 7.15
CA LEU A 66 -6.37 -1.61 7.70
C LEU A 66 -6.77 -1.58 9.18
N ALA A 67 -6.11 -0.74 9.99
CA ALA A 67 -6.45 -0.59 11.40
C ALA A 67 -7.89 -0.10 11.61
N LEU A 68 -8.38 0.81 10.76
CA LEU A 68 -9.77 1.28 10.79
C LEU A 68 -10.77 0.23 10.31
N SER A 69 -10.36 -0.68 9.42
CA SER A 69 -11.20 -1.79 8.97
C SER A 69 -11.27 -2.94 10.00
N MET A 70 -10.25 -3.14 10.84
CA MET A 70 -10.20 -4.26 11.80
C MET A 70 -11.46 -4.42 12.69
N PRO A 71 -12.03 -3.36 13.29
CA PRO A 71 -13.21 -3.51 14.15
C PRO A 71 -14.43 -4.08 13.42
N SER A 72 -14.55 -3.85 12.11
CA SER A 72 -15.65 -4.38 11.31
C SER A 72 -15.46 -5.87 11.02
N VAL A 73 -14.24 -6.31 10.71
CA VAL A 73 -13.88 -7.72 10.47
C VAL A 73 -14.01 -8.53 11.76
N LEU A 74 -13.73 -7.92 12.92
CA LEU A 74 -13.87 -8.57 14.23
C LEU A 74 -15.31 -8.62 14.74
N LYS A 75 -16.21 -7.81 14.17
CA LYS A 75 -17.63 -7.74 14.55
C LYS A 75 -18.57 -8.45 13.56
N GLY A 76 -18.10 -8.74 12.36
CA GLY A 76 -18.77 -9.62 11.38
C GLY A 76 -18.55 -11.08 11.71
#